data_AF-A0A0H0XMS4-F1
#
_entry.id   AF-A0A0H0XMS4-F1
#
_cell.length_a   1.000
_cell.length_b   1.000
_cell.length_c   1.000
_cell.angle_alpha   90.00
_cell.angle_beta   90.00
_cell.angle_gamma   90.00
#
_symmetry.space_group_name_H-M   'P 1'
#
loop_
_entity.id
_entity.type
_entity.pdbx_description
1 polymer ?
#
loop_
_entity_poly.entity_id
_entity_poly.type
_entity_poly.pdbx_seq_one_letter_code
_entity_poly.pdbx_strand_id
1 'polypeptide(L)'
;MTGFDLIVLLIVGVGAIGGFMRGFVQEILSLLAWLLAVFAIRYLHTDLTAAIYEFMGSPITASIFAFALLLLIPYAAMKLIARIAGRKSRDSVLGPIDRVLGFGFGAVKGVVIVILAFSLLVLGYDTVWGSKGRPVWIAEARTYQLVDAGSRAMVQLIAERRARALTGAEIKDEGASAT
;
A
#
# COMPACT_ATOMS: atom_id res chain seq x y z
N MET A 1 -25.19 3.80 9.27
CA MET A 1 -23.73 3.89 9.33
C MET A 1 -23.28 2.77 10.24
N THR A 2 -22.55 1.79 9.71
CA THR A 2 -21.96 0.71 10.52
C THR A 2 -20.84 1.29 11.40
N GLY A 3 -20.46 0.59 12.47
CA GLY A 3 -19.33 1.04 13.31
C GLY A 3 -18.02 1.18 12.54
N PHE A 4 -17.85 0.40 11.47
CA PHE A 4 -16.74 0.51 10.54
C PHE A 4 -16.77 1.83 9.76
N ASP A 5 -17.92 2.23 9.21
CA ASP A 5 -18.06 3.48 8.46
C ASP A 5 -17.66 4.70 9.33
N LEU A 6 -17.98 4.66 10.63
CA LEU A 6 -17.61 5.71 11.57
C LEU A 6 -16.09 5.79 11.78
N ILE A 7 -15.41 4.65 11.92
CA ILE A 7 -13.94 4.59 12.06
C ILE A 7 -13.27 5.12 10.79
N VAL A 8 -13.74 4.70 9.61
CA VAL A 8 -13.23 5.18 8.33
C VAL A 8 -13.38 6.70 8.23
N LEU A 9 -14.57 7.21 8.52
CA LEU A 9 -14.84 8.65 8.49
C LEU A 9 -13.94 9.42 9.47
N LEU A 10 -13.69 8.86 10.66
CA LEU A 10 -12.80 9.47 11.64
C LEU A 10 -11.36 9.53 11.14
N ILE A 11 -10.82 8.44 10.59
CA ILE A 11 -9.43 8.41 10.09
C ILE A 11 -9.27 9.37 8.91
N VAL A 12 -10.21 9.35 7.96
CA VAL A 12 -10.20 10.26 6.81
C VAL A 12 -10.36 11.71 7.27
N GLY A 13 -11.26 11.97 8.22
CA GLY A 13 -11.48 13.30 8.79
C GLY A 13 -10.25 13.85 9.51
N VAL A 14 -9.59 13.04 10.35
CA VAL A 14 -8.33 13.40 11.01
C VAL A 14 -7.22 13.63 9.97
N GLY A 15 -7.16 12.79 8.94
CA GLY A 15 -6.23 12.97 7.81
C GLY A 15 -6.44 14.30 7.09
N ALA A 16 -7.70 14.62 6.77
CA ALA A 16 -8.08 15.85 6.08
C ALA A 16 -7.81 17.09 6.93
N ILE A 17 -8.19 17.09 8.21
CA ILE A 17 -7.88 18.18 9.15
C ILE A 17 -6.37 18.35 9.31
N GLY A 18 -5.63 17.25 9.48
CA GLY A 18 -4.17 17.28 9.58
C GLY A 18 -3.52 17.86 8.31
N GLY A 19 -4.04 17.50 7.13
CA GLY A 19 -3.62 18.05 5.84
C GLY A 19 -3.93 19.53 5.70
N PHE A 20 -5.10 19.99 6.18
CA PHE A 20 -5.45 21.41 6.20
C PHE A 20 -4.50 22.23 7.10
N MET A 21 -4.17 21.70 8.29
CA MET A 21 -3.26 22.37 9.23
C MET A 21 -1.83 22.46 8.70
N ARG A 22 -1.38 21.46 7.95
CA ARG A 22 -0.02 21.38 7.40
C ARG A 22 0.11 22.01 6.01
N GLY A 23 -0.96 22.09 5.24
CA GLY A 23 -0.90 22.56 3.85
C GLY A 23 -0.35 21.52 2.88
N PHE A 24 -0.69 21.68 1.60
CA PHE A 24 -0.34 20.77 0.52
C PHE A 24 1.16 20.69 0.27
N VAL A 25 1.85 21.84 0.22
CA VAL A 25 3.29 21.92 -0.03
C VAL A 25 4.06 21.10 1.02
N GLN A 26 3.69 21.23 2.29
CA GLN A 26 4.35 20.49 3.36
C GLN A 26 4.12 18.98 3.22
N GLU A 27 2.90 18.55 2.90
CA GLU A 27 2.56 17.13 2.75
C GLU A 27 3.30 16.49 1.56
N ILE A 28 3.34 17.15 0.39
CA ILE A 28 4.09 16.63 -0.77
C ILE A 28 5.58 16.55 -0.50
N LEU A 29 6.20 17.61 0.02
CA LEU A 29 7.64 17.60 0.32
C LEU A 29 7.97 16.55 1.39
N SER A 30 7.05 16.28 2.32
CA SER A 30 7.21 15.21 3.31
C SER A 30 7.17 13.82 2.69
N LEU A 31 6.43 13.61 1.61
CA LEU A 31 6.47 12.36 0.84
C LEU A 31 7.73 12.25 0.00
N LEU A 32 8.18 13.36 -0.60
CA LEU A 32 9.46 13.41 -1.30
C LEU A 32 10.65 13.13 -0.37
N ALA A 33 10.55 13.44 0.93
CA ALA A 33 11.56 13.05 1.91
C ALA A 33 11.73 11.53 2.02
N TRP A 34 10.63 10.77 1.97
CA TRP A 34 10.69 9.31 1.94
C TRP A 34 11.30 8.81 0.64
N LEU A 35 10.89 9.39 -0.49
CA LEU A 35 11.44 9.03 -1.79
C LEU A 35 12.95 9.27 -1.82
N LEU A 36 13.40 10.46 -1.41
CA LEU A 36 14.81 10.81 -1.32
C LEU A 36 15.61 9.84 -0.46
N ALA A 37 15.07 9.43 0.70
CA ALA A 37 15.74 8.46 1.56
C ALA A 37 15.86 7.08 0.90
N VAL A 38 14.81 6.61 0.22
CA VAL A 38 14.87 5.35 -0.54
C VAL A 38 15.90 5.43 -1.66
N PHE A 39 15.96 6.55 -2.39
CA PHE A 39 16.99 6.80 -3.40
C PHE A 39 18.39 6.79 -2.78
N ALA A 40 18.60 7.52 -1.68
CA ALA A 40 19.89 7.54 -0.99
C ALA A 40 20.35 6.13 -0.58
N ILE A 41 19.45 5.33 0.00
CA ILE A 41 19.73 3.93 0.33
C ILE A 41 20.05 3.12 -0.94
N ARG A 42 19.22 3.22 -1.98
CA ARG A 42 19.36 2.41 -3.20
C ARG A 42 20.68 2.63 -3.94
N TYR A 43 21.24 3.83 -3.89
CA TYR A 43 22.43 4.20 -4.65
C TYR A 43 23.70 4.31 -3.80
N LEU A 44 23.61 4.66 -2.51
CA LEU A 44 24.78 4.93 -1.67
C LEU A 44 25.03 3.87 -0.60
N HIS A 45 24.13 2.89 -0.42
CA HIS A 45 24.25 1.92 0.69
C HIS A 45 25.53 1.08 0.61
N THR A 46 25.87 0.54 -0.57
CA THR A 46 27.09 -0.26 -0.75
C THR A 46 28.35 0.56 -0.48
N ASP A 47 28.45 1.75 -1.09
CA ASP A 47 29.63 2.62 -0.98
C ASP A 47 29.83 3.11 0.45
N LEU A 48 28.74 3.52 1.11
CA LEU A 48 28.82 3.97 2.50
C LEU A 48 29.15 2.81 3.45
N THR A 49 28.60 1.62 3.21
CA THR A 49 28.92 0.42 4.01
C THR A 49 30.40 0.09 3.92
N ALA A 50 30.99 0.15 2.72
CA ALA A 50 32.43 -0.06 2.52
C ALA A 50 33.26 1.01 3.22
N ALA A 51 32.86 2.29 3.11
CA ALA A 51 33.57 3.41 3.72
C ALA A 51 33.61 3.35 5.26
N ILE A 52 32.54 2.84 5.88
CA ILE A 52 32.46 2.74 7.35
C ILE A 52 32.88 1.37 7.90
N TYR A 53 33.19 0.41 7.02
CA TYR A 53 33.56 -0.95 7.40
C TYR A 53 34.77 -0.99 8.32
N GLU A 54 35.81 -0.22 8.00
CA GLU A 54 37.06 -0.17 8.77
C GLU A 54 36.85 0.31 10.22
N PHE A 55 35.85 1.19 10.44
CA PHE A 55 35.53 1.69 11.78
C PHE A 55 34.67 0.71 12.60
N MET A 56 33.90 -0.15 11.94
CA MET A 56 32.89 -1.01 12.59
C MET A 56 33.39 -2.44 12.82
N GLY A 57 34.35 -2.93 12.02
CA GLY A 57 34.94 -4.27 12.15
C GLY A 57 33.99 -5.45 11.89
N SER A 58 32.71 -5.18 11.59
CA SER A 58 31.67 -6.18 11.31
C SER A 58 30.85 -5.75 10.08
N PRO A 59 30.73 -6.61 9.05
CA PRO A 59 29.96 -6.29 7.85
C PRO A 59 28.48 -6.02 8.15
N ILE A 60 27.90 -6.77 9.10
CA ILE A 60 26.49 -6.65 9.49
C ILE A 60 26.27 -5.31 10.17
N THR A 61 27.12 -4.96 11.13
CA THR A 61 27.02 -3.69 11.88
C THR A 61 27.19 -2.50 10.95
N ALA A 62 28.18 -2.53 10.06
CA ALA A 62 28.40 -1.48 9.06
C ALA A 62 27.18 -1.31 8.15
N SER A 63 26.62 -2.40 7.62
CA SER A 63 25.45 -2.36 6.74
C SER A 63 24.21 -1.75 7.41
N ILE A 64 23.93 -2.13 8.66
CA ILE A 64 22.82 -1.58 9.45
C ILE A 64 23.05 -0.08 9.73
N PHE A 65 24.27 0.30 10.08
CA PHE A 65 24.59 1.70 10.38
C PHE A 65 24.51 2.58 9.12
N ALA A 66 25.03 2.11 7.99
CA ALA A 66 24.91 2.79 6.70
C ALA A 66 23.44 2.98 6.30
N PHE A 67 22.61 1.95 6.46
CA PHE A 67 21.17 2.04 6.23
C PHE A 67 20.53 3.11 7.13
N ALA A 68 20.83 3.11 8.43
CA ALA A 68 20.28 4.07 9.37
C ALA A 68 20.66 5.51 9.01
N LEU A 69 21.93 5.75 8.65
CA LEU A 69 22.41 7.08 8.23
C LEU A 69 21.72 7.55 6.94
N LEU A 70 21.66 6.68 5.92
CA LEU A 70 21.04 6.99 4.62
C LEU A 70 19.52 7.11 4.70
N LEU A 71 18.89 6.51 5.70
CA LEU A 71 17.49 6.77 5.99
C LEU A 71 17.33 8.11 6.71
N LEU A 72 17.98 8.27 7.87
CA LEU A 72 17.68 9.35 8.80
C LEU A 72 18.18 10.71 8.33
N ILE A 73 19.40 10.81 7.80
CA ILE A 73 20.01 12.10 7.45
C ILE A 73 19.24 12.79 6.31
N PRO A 74 19.09 12.20 5.12
CA PRO A 74 18.38 12.86 4.03
C PRO A 74 16.89 13.03 4.34
N TYR A 75 16.26 12.08 5.04
CA TYR A 75 14.87 12.21 5.47
C TYR A 75 14.69 13.40 6.42
N ALA A 76 15.52 13.52 7.45
CA ALA A 76 15.43 14.61 8.42
C ALA A 76 15.70 15.97 7.76
N ALA A 77 16.72 16.04 6.89
CA ALA A 77 17.03 17.24 6.12
C ALA A 77 15.85 17.68 5.25
N MET A 78 15.30 16.76 4.44
CA MET A 78 14.16 17.08 3.57
C MET A 78 12.89 17.39 4.34
N LYS A 79 12.67 16.73 5.49
CA LYS A 79 11.53 17.01 6.38
C LYS A 79 11.64 18.40 7.02
N LEU A 80 12.84 18.88 7.33
CA LEU A 80 13.05 20.25 7.79
C LEU A 80 12.70 21.24 6.68
N ILE A 81 13.19 21.00 5.46
CA ILE A 81 12.88 21.81 4.27
C ILE A 81 11.36 21.86 4.04
N ALA A 82 10.68 20.70 4.11
CA ALA A 82 9.23 20.60 3.95
C ALA A 82 8.47 21.48 4.95
N ARG A 83 8.88 21.47 6.23
CA ARG A 83 8.24 22.31 7.27
C ARG A 83 8.43 23.80 7.01
N ILE A 84 9.63 24.21 6.59
CA ILE A 84 9.94 25.62 6.30
C ILE A 84 9.17 26.08 5.06
N ALA A 85 9.25 25.33 3.96
CA ALA A 85 8.56 25.63 2.71
C ALA A 85 7.03 25.64 2.90
N GLY A 86 6.50 24.67 3.63
CA GLY A 86 5.07 24.63 3.98
C GLY A 86 4.63 25.86 4.77
N ARG A 87 5.41 26.28 5.78
CA ARG A 87 5.10 27.49 6.54
C ARG A 87 5.08 28.73 5.64
N LYS A 88 6.11 28.92 4.81
CA LYS A 88 6.17 30.03 3.85
C LYS A 88 4.98 30.03 2.88
N SER A 89 4.56 28.86 2.39
CA SER A 89 3.41 28.75 1.50
C SER A 89 2.12 29.21 2.19
N ARG A 90 1.88 28.74 3.42
CA ARG A 90 0.69 29.10 4.21
C ARG A 90 0.64 30.56 4.65
N ASP A 91 1.79 31.20 4.81
CA ASP A 91 1.90 32.62 5.19
C ASP A 91 1.83 33.57 3.97
N SER A 92 1.80 33.02 2.76
CA SER A 92 1.69 33.79 1.50
C SER A 92 0.24 34.04 1.08
N VAL A 93 0.05 34.83 0.02
CA VAL A 93 -1.26 35.06 -0.62
C VAL A 93 -1.93 33.75 -1.07
N LEU A 94 -1.14 32.71 -1.37
CA LEU A 94 -1.64 31.39 -1.76
C LEU A 94 -2.04 30.51 -0.56
N GLY A 95 -1.87 30.99 0.67
CA GLY A 95 -2.08 30.22 1.89
C GLY A 95 -3.45 29.54 1.99
N PRO A 96 -4.58 30.21 1.68
CA PRO A 96 -5.88 29.55 1.67
C PRO A 96 -5.97 28.39 0.68
N ILE A 97 -5.39 28.55 -0.51
CA ILE A 97 -5.38 27.52 -1.56
C ILE A 97 -4.53 26.33 -1.11
N ASP A 98 -3.34 26.58 -0.56
CA ASP A 98 -2.45 25.53 -0.02
C ASP A 98 -3.12 24.71 1.08
N ARG A 99 -3.91 25.35 1.96
CA ARG A 99 -4.66 24.67 3.01
C ARG A 99 -5.81 23.82 2.47
N VAL A 100 -6.58 24.32 1.49
CA VAL A 100 -7.68 23.56 0.88
C VAL A 100 -7.16 22.35 0.10
N LEU A 101 -6.08 22.53 -0.67
CA LEU A 101 -5.40 21.41 -1.33
C LEU A 101 -4.83 20.44 -0.30
N GLY A 102 -4.29 20.95 0.81
CA GLY A 102 -3.82 20.15 1.94
C GLY A 102 -4.93 19.31 2.56
N PHE A 103 -6.14 19.86 2.70
CA PHE A 103 -7.31 19.12 3.17
C PHE A 103 -7.65 17.95 2.25
N GLY A 104 -7.77 18.21 0.94
CA GLY A 104 -8.04 17.17 -0.05
C GLY A 104 -6.96 16.08 -0.07
N PHE A 105 -5.69 16.49 -0.04
CA PHE A 105 -4.56 15.57 0.02
C PHE A 105 -4.55 14.73 1.30
N GLY A 106 -4.84 15.36 2.45
CA GLY A 106 -4.98 14.69 3.73
C GLY A 106 -6.11 13.67 3.76
N ALA A 107 -7.24 13.98 3.12
CA ALA A 107 -8.36 13.06 2.96
C ALA A 107 -7.97 11.83 2.11
N VAL A 108 -7.34 12.06 0.95
CA VAL A 108 -6.85 10.97 0.07
C VAL A 108 -5.88 10.07 0.82
N LYS A 109 -4.92 10.65 1.54
CA LYS A 109 -3.98 9.89 2.37
C LYS A 109 -4.68 9.13 3.50
N GLY A 110 -5.68 9.72 4.13
CA GLY A 110 -6.52 9.04 5.12
C GLY A 110 -7.22 7.81 4.53
N VAL A 111 -7.78 7.93 3.33
CA VAL A 111 -8.40 6.79 2.61
C VAL A 111 -7.36 5.72 2.30
N VAL A 112 -6.18 6.09 1.80
CA VAL A 112 -5.08 5.14 1.54
C VAL A 112 -4.68 4.41 2.82
N ILE A 113 -4.55 5.12 3.94
CA ILE A 113 -4.22 4.51 5.24
C ILE A 113 -5.29 3.51 5.68
N VAL A 114 -6.58 3.86 5.53
CA VAL A 114 -7.69 2.94 5.84
C VAL A 114 -7.63 1.69 4.97
N ILE A 115 -7.41 1.84 3.66
CA ILE A 115 -7.30 0.70 2.73
C ILE A 115 -6.15 -0.20 3.16
N LEU A 116 -4.96 0.36 3.39
CA LEU A 116 -3.79 -0.42 3.81
C LEU A 116 -4.01 -1.13 5.15
N ALA A 117 -4.58 -0.43 6.14
CA ALA A 117 -4.86 -1.01 7.45
C ALA A 117 -5.87 -2.16 7.35
N PHE A 118 -6.92 -1.99 6.54
CA PHE A 118 -7.92 -3.04 6.30
C PHE A 118 -7.32 -4.23 5.55
N SER A 119 -6.53 -3.99 4.50
CA SER A 119 -5.83 -5.05 3.75
C SER A 119 -4.90 -5.85 4.66
N LEU A 120 -4.14 -5.19 5.54
CA LEU A 120 -3.27 -5.85 6.51
C LEU A 120 -4.08 -6.66 7.55
N LEU A 121 -5.22 -6.13 8.00
CA LEU A 121 -6.10 -6.85 8.92
C LEU A 121 -6.65 -8.12 8.28
N VAL A 122 -7.20 -8.02 7.06
CA VAL A 122 -7.72 -9.16 6.31
C VAL A 122 -6.63 -10.19 6.05
N LEU A 123 -5.45 -9.75 5.60
CA LEU A 123 -4.31 -10.64 5.34
C LEU A 123 -3.84 -11.34 6.62
N GLY A 124 -3.70 -10.60 7.72
CA GLY A 124 -3.30 -11.17 9.00
C GLY A 124 -4.31 -12.19 9.51
N TYR A 125 -5.59 -11.89 9.34
CA TYR A 125 -6.67 -12.78 9.74
C TYR A 125 -6.70 -14.07 8.89
N ASP A 126 -6.59 -13.95 7.56
CA ASP A 126 -6.50 -15.09 6.65
C ASP A 126 -5.25 -15.95 6.91
N THR A 127 -4.13 -15.32 7.34
CA THR A 127 -2.87 -16.02 7.68
C THR A 127 -2.94 -16.78 9.01
N VAL A 128 -3.61 -16.23 10.02
CA VAL A 128 -3.63 -16.79 11.38
C VAL A 128 -4.75 -17.83 11.59
N TRP A 129 -5.95 -17.60 11.02
CA TRP A 129 -7.11 -18.47 11.24
C TRP A 129 -7.47 -19.38 10.05
N GLY A 130 -6.78 -19.23 8.92
CA GLY A 130 -7.09 -19.92 7.67
C GLY A 130 -8.46 -19.51 7.10
N SER A 131 -8.73 -19.87 5.85
CA SER A 131 -9.91 -19.41 5.09
C SER A 131 -11.28 -19.80 5.69
N LYS A 132 -11.32 -20.61 6.77
CA LYS A 132 -12.53 -21.25 7.30
C LYS A 132 -13.12 -20.63 8.56
N GLY A 133 -12.37 -19.82 9.29
CA GLY A 133 -12.96 -18.99 10.34
C GLY A 133 -12.93 -17.59 9.83
N ARG A 134 -13.93 -17.12 9.06
CA ARG A 134 -14.07 -15.70 8.64
C ARG A 134 -15.18 -15.04 9.47
N PRO A 135 -14.99 -13.83 10.03
CA PRO A 135 -16.00 -13.18 10.84
C PRO A 135 -17.16 -12.74 9.94
N VAL A 136 -18.39 -12.79 10.46
CA VAL A 136 -19.64 -12.53 9.72
C VAL A 136 -19.62 -11.19 8.96
N TRP A 137 -18.95 -10.16 9.47
CA TRP A 137 -18.85 -8.85 8.84
C TRP A 137 -18.00 -8.79 7.55
N ILE A 138 -17.12 -9.77 7.30
CA ILE A 138 -16.42 -9.93 6.01
C ILE A 138 -17.28 -10.72 5.01
N ALA A 139 -18.04 -11.71 5.50
CA ALA A 139 -18.92 -12.52 4.66
C ALA A 139 -20.11 -11.72 4.09
N GLU A 140 -20.54 -10.65 4.77
CA GLU A 140 -21.63 -9.77 4.33
C GLU A 140 -21.21 -8.66 3.35
N ALA A 141 -19.91 -8.48 3.09
CA ALA A 141 -19.46 -7.41 2.20
C ALA A 141 -19.94 -7.65 0.74
N ARG A 142 -20.59 -6.67 0.12
CA ARG A 142 -21.06 -6.76 -1.29
C ARG A 142 -19.94 -7.13 -2.27
N THR A 143 -18.72 -6.67 -2.00
CA THR A 143 -17.53 -6.98 -2.79
C THR A 143 -17.21 -8.48 -2.77
N TYR A 144 -17.46 -9.17 -1.66
CA TYR A 144 -17.26 -10.61 -1.54
C TYR A 144 -18.24 -11.38 -2.42
N GLN A 145 -19.52 -10.99 -2.42
CA GLN A 145 -20.54 -11.62 -3.26
C GLN A 145 -20.22 -11.51 -4.75
N LEU A 146 -19.69 -10.37 -5.20
CA LEU A 146 -19.29 -10.17 -6.59
C LEU A 146 -18.12 -11.07 -7.00
N VAL A 147 -17.09 -11.16 -6.15
CA VAL A 147 -15.89 -11.97 -6.40
C VAL A 147 -16.21 -13.47 -6.36
N ASP A 148 -17.03 -13.90 -5.42
CA ASP A 148 -17.45 -15.29 -5.24
C ASP A 148 -18.36 -15.77 -6.40
N ALA A 149 -19.28 -14.92 -6.88
CA ALA A 149 -20.06 -15.20 -8.09
C ALA A 149 -19.17 -15.35 -9.33
N GLY A 150 -18.19 -14.46 -9.51
CA GLY A 150 -17.22 -14.54 -10.61
C GLY A 150 -16.36 -15.81 -10.55
N SER A 151 -15.91 -16.19 -9.35
CA SER A 151 -15.10 -17.41 -9.14
C SER A 151 -15.87 -18.68 -9.53
N ARG A 152 -17.14 -18.80 -9.09
CA ARG A 152 -18.00 -19.93 -9.49
C ARG A 152 -18.20 -20.03 -10.99
N ALA A 153 -18.45 -18.91 -11.66
CA ALA A 153 -18.62 -18.88 -13.11
C ALA A 153 -17.35 -19.35 -13.84
N MET A 154 -16.17 -18.94 -13.38
CA MET A 154 -14.89 -19.40 -13.95
C MET A 154 -14.65 -20.89 -13.75
N VAL A 155 -14.96 -21.43 -12.56
CA VAL A 155 -14.85 -22.86 -12.28
C VAL A 155 -15.78 -23.68 -13.18
N GLN A 156 -17.01 -23.20 -13.40
CA GLN A 156 -17.97 -23.85 -14.31
C GLN A 156 -17.48 -23.86 -15.76
N LEU A 157 -16.96 -22.73 -16.27
CA LEU A 157 -16.42 -22.66 -17.64
C LEU A 157 -15.24 -23.61 -17.85
N ILE A 158 -14.38 -23.76 -16.85
CA ILE A 158 -13.25 -24.72 -16.91
C ILE A 158 -13.77 -26.16 -16.87
N ALA A 159 -14.73 -26.46 -16.00
CA ALA A 159 -15.35 -27.78 -15.90
C ALA A 159 -16.04 -28.20 -17.21
N GLU A 160 -16.80 -27.29 -17.83
CA GLU A 160 -17.44 -27.53 -19.13
C GLU A 160 -16.45 -27.72 -20.28
N ARG A 161 -15.35 -26.96 -20.29
CA ARG A 161 -14.29 -27.14 -21.30
C ARG A 161 -13.61 -28.49 -21.15
N ARG A 162 -13.36 -28.92 -19.90
CA ARG A 162 -12.78 -30.24 -19.62
C ARG A 162 -13.73 -31.36 -20.01
N ALA A 163 -15.02 -31.23 -19.70
CA ALA A 163 -16.03 -32.20 -20.12
C ALA A 163 -16.08 -32.33 -21.65
N ARG A 164 -16.18 -31.21 -22.38
CA ARG A 164 -16.17 -31.20 -23.86
C ARG A 164 -14.89 -31.79 -24.45
N ALA A 165 -13.73 -31.54 -23.84
CA ALA A 165 -12.47 -32.12 -24.29
C ALA A 165 -12.42 -33.64 -24.09
N LEU A 166 -13.01 -34.16 -23.00
CA LEU A 166 -13.11 -35.60 -22.75
C LEU A 166 -14.08 -36.27 -23.73
N THR A 167 -15.26 -35.70 -23.97
CA THR A 167 -16.22 -36.24 -24.95
C THR A 167 -15.67 -36.18 -26.38
N GLY A 168 -14.93 -35.11 -26.73
CA GLY A 168 -14.27 -35.00 -28.03
C GLY A 168 -13.10 -35.97 -28.21
N ALA A 169 -12.44 -36.39 -27.12
CA ALA A 169 -11.41 -37.41 -27.15
C ALA A 169 -12.01 -38.82 -27.31
N GLU A 170 -13.11 -39.13 -26.61
CA GLU A 170 -13.84 -40.41 -26.74
C GLU A 170 -14.37 -40.63 -28.16
N ILE A 171 -14.97 -39.61 -28.77
CA ILE A 171 -15.47 -39.69 -30.17
C ILE A 171 -14.32 -39.92 -31.16
N LYS A 172 -13.12 -39.38 -30.87
CA LYS A 172 -11.95 -39.54 -31.74
C LYS A 172 -11.34 -40.94 -31.64
N ASP A 173 -11.38 -41.57 -30.46
CA ASP A 173 -10.90 -42.94 -30.24
C ASP A 173 -11.84 -44.00 -30.85
N GLU A 174 -13.17 -43.79 -30.76
CA GLU A 174 -14.15 -44.68 -31.42
C GLU A 174 -14.05 -44.62 -32.95
N GLY A 175 -13.85 -43.44 -33.52
CA GLY A 175 -13.67 -43.26 -34.97
C GLY A 175 -12.37 -43.86 -35.51
N ALA A 176 -11.31 -43.96 -34.69
CA ALA A 176 -10.03 -44.56 -35.07
C ALA A 176 -10.00 -46.09 -34.96
N SER A 177 -10.89 -46.70 -34.16
CA SER A 177 -11.00 -48.16 -34.02
C SER A 177 -11.94 -48.81 -35.06
N ALA A 178 -12.67 -48.01 -35.84
CA ALA A 178 -13.64 -48.47 -36.84
C ALA A 178 -13.12 -48.45 -38.29
N THR A 179 -11.84 -48.09 -38.50
CA THR A 179 -11.12 -48.15 -39.79
C THR A 179 -10.03 -49.19 -39.75
#